data_AF-A0AB32WJQ0-F1
#
_entry.id   AF-A0AB32WJQ0-F1
#
_cell.length_a   1.000
_cell.length_b   1.000
_cell.length_c   1.000
_cell.angle_alpha   90.00
_cell.angle_beta   90.00
_cell.angle_gamma   90.00
#
_symmetry.space_group_name_H-M   'P 1'
#
loop_
_entity.id
_entity.type
_entity.pdbx_description
1 polymer ?
#
loop_
_entity_poly.entity_id
_entity_poly.type
_entity_poly.pdbx_seq_one_letter_code
_entity_poly.pdbx_strand_id
1 'polypeptide(L)'
;MARFSCHYHSFITFLSFILVLFLEGVTAATFTFINKCDYTVWPGILANPGSPKLESTGFELTKGSSRSFQAPTGWAGRFWGRTGCNFDDSGHGSCATGDCGSGEVECNGAGAIPPATLAEFTLGSGSQDFYDVSLVDGYNLPMIVEGSGGSGECAITGCVSDLNKKCPSELRIDGGGACKSACDAFGNPEYCCSGAFNSPAACKPSMYSEVFKSACPKSYSYAFDDATSTFTCTGADYSITFCPNVPRVNPDAA
;
A
#
# COMPACT_ATOMS: atom_id res chain seq x y z
N MET A 1 53.67 -30.10 -55.02
CA MET A 1 54.14 -31.01 -53.95
C MET A 1 54.06 -30.28 -52.62
N ALA A 2 53.50 -30.95 -51.59
CA ALA A 2 53.59 -30.73 -50.13
C ALA A 2 53.64 -29.27 -49.59
N ARG A 3 52.56 -28.76 -48.96
CA ARG A 3 52.25 -28.77 -47.51
C ARG A 3 53.40 -28.25 -46.62
N PHE A 4 53.15 -27.16 -45.88
CA PHE A 4 53.25 -27.12 -44.40
C PHE A 4 52.50 -25.91 -43.83
N SER A 5 51.75 -26.18 -42.75
CA SER A 5 50.93 -25.27 -41.96
C SER A 5 51.79 -24.53 -40.93
N CYS A 6 51.42 -23.30 -40.56
CA CYS A 6 51.63 -22.82 -39.20
C CYS A 6 50.56 -21.78 -38.84
N HIS A 7 49.57 -22.25 -38.06
CA HIS A 7 48.62 -21.41 -37.35
C HIS A 7 49.35 -20.65 -36.24
N TYR A 8 49.34 -19.31 -36.30
CA TYR A 8 49.64 -18.49 -35.14
C TYR A 8 48.33 -18.12 -34.44
N HIS A 9 47.93 -18.96 -33.50
CA HIS A 9 46.91 -18.69 -32.49
C HIS A 9 47.66 -18.38 -31.20
N SER A 10 47.58 -17.14 -30.67
CA SER A 10 47.69 -16.89 -29.23
C SER A 10 47.66 -15.42 -28.81
N PHE A 11 46.76 -15.15 -27.86
CA PHE A 11 46.88 -14.17 -26.77
C PHE A 11 46.92 -12.68 -27.11
N ILE A 12 45.76 -12.10 -27.44
CA ILE A 12 45.37 -10.81 -26.85
C ILE A 12 43.95 -10.98 -26.29
N THR A 13 43.87 -11.68 -25.17
CA THR A 13 42.71 -11.63 -24.27
C THR A 13 42.98 -10.62 -23.17
N PHE A 14 41.93 -9.88 -22.83
CA PHE A 14 41.63 -9.43 -21.47
C PHE A 14 42.29 -8.13 -20.98
N LEU A 15 41.64 -6.99 -21.24
CA LEU A 15 41.30 -6.04 -20.17
C LEU A 15 40.14 -5.12 -20.59
N SER A 16 38.97 -5.72 -20.83
CA SER A 16 37.71 -5.01 -20.73
C SER A 16 37.35 -4.96 -19.25
N PHE A 17 37.87 -3.96 -18.52
CA PHE A 17 37.39 -3.67 -17.17
C PHE A 17 36.05 -2.93 -17.34
N ILE A 18 34.98 -3.70 -17.55
CA ILE A 18 33.62 -3.16 -17.36
C ILE A 18 33.53 -2.85 -15.87
N LEU A 19 33.69 -1.57 -15.53
CA LEU A 19 33.30 -1.05 -14.24
C LEU A 19 31.76 -1.16 -14.19
N VAL A 20 31.27 -2.31 -13.75
CA VAL A 20 29.89 -2.45 -13.31
C VAL A 20 29.79 -1.62 -12.04
N LEU A 21 29.43 -0.34 -12.21
CA LEU A 21 28.94 0.48 -11.11
C LEU A 21 27.65 -0.18 -10.64
N PHE A 22 27.76 -1.08 -9.67
CA PHE A 22 26.64 -1.42 -8.82
C PHE A 22 26.29 -0.13 -8.06
N LEU A 23 25.37 0.65 -8.63
CA LEU A 23 24.59 1.59 -7.83
C LEU A 23 23.75 0.71 -6.91
N GLU A 24 24.34 0.27 -5.79
CA GLU A 24 23.54 -0.23 -4.68
C GLU A 24 22.63 0.93 -4.30
N GLY A 25 21.35 0.82 -4.67
CA GLY A 25 20.34 1.75 -4.24
C GLY A 25 20.39 1.78 -2.71
N VAL A 26 20.62 2.97 -2.14
CA VAL A 26 20.58 3.14 -0.70
C VAL A 26 19.18 2.75 -0.26
N THR A 27 19.11 1.63 0.46
CA THR A 27 17.86 1.13 1.05
C THR A 27 17.46 2.11 2.15
N ALA A 28 16.23 2.64 2.07
CA ALA A 28 15.73 3.59 3.06
C ALA A 28 14.88 2.93 4.13
N ALA A 29 13.93 2.08 3.72
CA ALA A 29 13.01 1.45 4.65
C ALA A 29 12.66 0.04 4.20
N THR A 30 12.50 -0.84 5.18
CA THR A 30 11.88 -2.15 5.03
C THR A 30 10.39 -2.02 5.29
N PHE A 31 9.56 -2.45 4.33
CA PHE A 31 8.12 -2.62 4.51
C PHE A 31 7.82 -4.08 4.82
N THR A 32 7.26 -4.38 6.00
CA THR A 32 6.86 -5.73 6.41
C THR A 32 5.34 -5.87 6.42
N PHE A 33 4.82 -6.65 5.50
CA PHE A 33 3.40 -6.97 5.40
C PHE A 33 3.08 -8.14 6.34
N ILE A 34 2.02 -8.02 7.13
CA ILE A 34 1.61 -9.01 8.12
C ILE A 34 0.12 -9.29 7.95
N ASN A 35 -0.23 -10.54 7.69
CA ASN A 35 -1.64 -10.95 7.62
C ASN A 35 -2.09 -11.55 8.96
N LYS A 36 -2.88 -10.80 9.74
CA LYS A 36 -3.55 -11.30 10.94
C LYS A 36 -5.03 -11.65 10.72
N CYS A 37 -5.52 -11.55 9.49
CA CYS A 37 -6.86 -12.00 9.12
C CYS A 37 -6.95 -13.53 9.25
N ASP A 38 -8.17 -14.04 9.38
CA ASP A 38 -8.44 -15.48 9.39
C ASP A 38 -8.54 -16.11 7.99
N TYR A 39 -8.30 -15.31 6.94
CA TYR A 39 -8.27 -15.67 5.53
C TYR A 39 -6.99 -15.16 4.84
N THR A 40 -6.71 -15.67 3.64
CA THR A 40 -5.62 -15.17 2.79
C THR A 40 -5.94 -13.79 2.24
N VAL A 41 -4.95 -12.90 2.27
CA VAL A 41 -4.99 -11.58 1.62
C VAL A 41 -3.98 -11.59 0.49
N TRP A 42 -4.27 -10.91 -0.61
CA TRP A 42 -3.31 -10.71 -1.70
C TRP A 42 -2.90 -9.24 -1.76
N PRO A 43 -1.81 -8.82 -1.10
CA PRO A 43 -1.41 -7.43 -1.14
C PRO A 43 -1.10 -6.98 -2.57
N GLY A 44 -1.40 -5.72 -2.86
CA GLY A 44 -0.99 -5.01 -4.06
C GLY A 44 -0.03 -3.89 -3.70
N ILE A 45 0.92 -3.62 -4.59
CA ILE A 45 1.94 -2.59 -4.44
C ILE A 45 1.95 -1.73 -5.71
N LEU A 46 1.79 -0.42 -5.53
CA LEU A 46 1.90 0.55 -6.61
C LEU A 46 2.90 1.64 -6.23
N ALA A 47 4.01 1.72 -6.97
CA ALA A 47 4.93 2.85 -6.90
C ALA A 47 4.33 4.06 -7.63
N ASN A 48 4.51 5.26 -7.08
CA ASN A 48 4.10 6.50 -7.71
C ASN A 48 4.99 6.82 -8.94
N PRO A 49 4.52 7.66 -9.88
CA PRO A 49 5.36 8.15 -10.97
C PRO A 49 6.69 8.71 -10.45
N GLY A 50 7.81 8.23 -11.02
CA GLY A 50 9.16 8.60 -10.60
C GLY A 50 9.79 7.69 -9.53
N SER A 51 9.01 6.82 -8.88
CA SER A 51 9.52 5.78 -7.99
C SER A 51 9.68 4.44 -8.71
N PRO A 52 10.73 3.66 -8.43
CA PRO A 52 10.89 2.33 -9.02
C PRO A 52 9.86 1.34 -8.46
N LYS A 53 9.52 0.33 -9.26
CA LYS A 53 8.80 -0.86 -8.76
C LYS A 53 9.64 -1.54 -7.68
N LEU A 54 9.00 -2.04 -6.64
CA LEU A 54 9.64 -2.92 -5.66
C LEU A 54 9.80 -4.33 -6.28
N GLU A 55 10.33 -5.28 -5.50
CA GLU A 55 10.56 -6.67 -5.95
C GLU A 55 9.29 -7.34 -6.52
N SER A 56 8.12 -6.95 -6.03
CA SER A 56 6.82 -7.41 -6.52
C SER A 56 5.82 -6.23 -6.52
N THR A 57 4.80 -6.34 -7.37
CA THR A 57 3.62 -5.47 -7.42
C THR A 57 2.36 -6.14 -6.88
N GLY A 58 2.40 -7.44 -6.57
CA GLY A 58 1.33 -8.15 -5.91
C GLY A 58 1.68 -9.60 -5.59
N PHE A 59 1.23 -10.10 -4.44
CA PHE A 59 1.61 -11.42 -3.94
C PHE A 59 0.52 -12.04 -3.06
N GLU A 60 0.60 -13.35 -2.83
CA GLU A 60 -0.22 -14.05 -1.84
C GLU A 60 0.38 -13.91 -0.43
N LEU A 61 -0.45 -13.59 0.56
CA LEU A 61 -0.07 -13.54 1.95
C LEU A 61 -1.06 -14.35 2.79
N THR A 62 -0.70 -15.59 3.11
CA THR A 62 -1.56 -16.53 3.85
C THR A 62 -1.75 -16.10 5.31
N LYS A 63 -2.79 -16.62 5.95
CA LYS A 63 -3.10 -16.35 7.36
C LYS A 63 -1.87 -16.52 8.27
N GLY A 64 -1.59 -15.51 9.08
CA GLY A 64 -0.50 -15.51 10.07
C GLY A 64 0.90 -15.36 9.48
N SER A 65 1.03 -15.24 8.15
CA SER A 65 2.31 -15.05 7.49
C SER A 65 2.71 -13.57 7.37
N SER A 66 3.98 -13.35 7.07
CA SER A 66 4.54 -12.03 6.79
C SER A 66 5.52 -12.08 5.61
N ARG A 67 5.64 -10.98 4.87
CA ARG A 67 6.64 -10.80 3.81
C ARG A 67 7.17 -9.38 3.84
N SER A 68 8.48 -9.21 3.61
CA SER A 68 9.14 -7.91 3.64
C SER A 68 9.67 -7.50 2.27
N PHE A 69 9.69 -6.19 2.03
CA PHE A 69 10.22 -5.55 0.82
C PHE A 69 11.13 -4.39 1.19
N GLN A 70 12.18 -4.20 0.41
CA GLN A 70 13.07 -3.06 0.56
C GLN A 70 12.66 -1.94 -0.40
N ALA A 71 12.54 -0.72 0.11
CA ALA A 71 12.29 0.47 -0.69
C ALA A 71 13.50 1.41 -0.67
N PRO A 72 13.85 2.03 -1.82
CA PRO A 72 14.95 2.97 -1.89
C PRO A 72 14.61 4.30 -1.21
N THR A 73 15.63 5.09 -0.92
CA THR A 73 15.47 6.49 -0.49
C THR A 73 14.63 7.29 -1.48
N GLY A 74 13.72 8.12 -0.96
CA GLY A 74 12.81 8.93 -1.77
C GLY A 74 11.64 8.16 -2.39
N TRP A 75 11.45 6.88 -2.07
CA TRP A 75 10.35 6.09 -2.63
C TRP A 75 8.99 6.61 -2.19
N ALA A 76 8.06 6.75 -3.12
CA ALA A 76 6.67 7.06 -2.87
C ALA A 76 5.75 6.05 -3.55
N GLY A 77 4.66 5.70 -2.89
CA GLY A 77 3.72 4.72 -3.40
C GLY A 77 2.67 4.35 -2.37
N ARG A 78 1.91 3.31 -2.70
CA ARG A 78 0.79 2.84 -1.89
C ARG A 78 0.64 1.33 -1.91
N PHE A 79 0.05 0.84 -0.85
CA PHE A 79 -0.22 -0.57 -0.61
C PHE A 79 -1.68 -0.79 -0.24
N TRP A 80 -2.21 -1.97 -0.55
CA TRP A 80 -3.56 -2.37 -0.16
C TRP A 80 -3.65 -3.90 -0.06
N GLY A 81 -4.72 -4.41 0.54
CA GLY A 81 -5.04 -5.83 0.57
C GLY A 81 -6.20 -6.17 -0.36
N ARG A 82 -6.06 -7.21 -1.19
CA ARG A 82 -7.17 -7.79 -1.96
C ARG A 82 -7.78 -8.97 -1.22
N THR A 83 -9.10 -9.16 -1.34
CA THR A 83 -9.84 -10.26 -0.70
C THR A 83 -10.75 -10.98 -1.67
N GLY A 84 -11.13 -12.22 -1.32
CA GLY A 84 -12.00 -13.05 -2.17
C GLY A 84 -11.37 -13.37 -3.53
N CYS A 85 -10.04 -13.51 -3.57
CA CYS A 85 -9.32 -13.77 -4.81
C CYS A 85 -9.40 -15.23 -5.21
N ASN A 86 -9.51 -15.47 -6.52
CA ASN A 86 -9.45 -16.79 -7.13
C ASN A 86 -8.45 -16.74 -8.29
N PHE A 87 -7.20 -17.11 -8.01
CA PHE A 87 -6.14 -17.23 -8.99
C PHE A 87 -5.90 -18.72 -9.30
N ASP A 88 -5.69 -19.05 -10.56
CA ASP A 88 -5.28 -20.39 -10.98
C ASP A 88 -3.78 -20.64 -10.67
N ASP A 89 -3.30 -21.86 -10.94
CA ASP A 89 -1.91 -22.25 -10.71
C ASP A 89 -0.90 -21.43 -11.55
N SER A 90 -1.37 -20.73 -12.58
CA SER A 90 -0.57 -19.82 -13.40
C SER A 90 -0.64 -18.36 -12.92
N GLY A 91 -1.36 -18.11 -11.81
CA GLY A 91 -1.51 -16.80 -11.22
C GLY A 91 -2.54 -15.90 -11.90
N HIS A 92 -3.43 -16.43 -12.75
CA HIS A 92 -4.46 -15.65 -13.44
C HIS A 92 -5.80 -15.72 -12.72
N GLY A 93 -6.51 -14.60 -12.63
CA GLY A 93 -7.73 -14.53 -11.83
C GLY A 93 -8.19 -13.12 -11.52
N SER A 94 -9.01 -13.01 -10.49
CA SER A 94 -9.54 -11.73 -10.00
C SER A 94 -9.90 -11.81 -8.52
N CYS A 95 -10.13 -10.66 -7.91
CA CYS A 95 -10.53 -10.50 -6.52
C CYS A 95 -11.89 -9.82 -6.39
N ALA A 96 -12.61 -10.13 -5.31
CA ALA A 96 -13.89 -9.51 -5.00
C ALA A 96 -13.73 -8.04 -4.56
N THR A 97 -12.67 -7.72 -3.82
CA THR A 97 -12.37 -6.35 -3.37
C THR A 97 -10.91 -5.99 -3.61
N GLY A 98 -10.66 -4.70 -3.90
CA GLY A 98 -9.33 -4.15 -4.14
C GLY A 98 -8.62 -4.70 -5.38
N ASP A 99 -9.31 -5.43 -6.25
CA ASP A 99 -8.74 -5.99 -7.48
C ASP A 99 -8.03 -4.89 -8.30
N CYS A 100 -6.90 -5.22 -8.93
CA CYS A 100 -6.14 -4.25 -9.70
C CYS A 100 -6.36 -4.34 -11.21
N GLY A 101 -7.27 -5.20 -11.67
CA GLY A 101 -7.66 -5.33 -13.07
C GLY A 101 -6.56 -5.87 -13.99
N SER A 102 -5.42 -6.32 -13.46
CA SER A 102 -4.34 -6.92 -14.24
C SER A 102 -4.70 -8.31 -14.76
N GLY A 103 -5.68 -8.98 -14.13
CA GLY A 103 -5.99 -10.39 -14.38
C GLY A 103 -4.95 -11.35 -13.80
N GLU A 104 -4.00 -10.85 -13.00
CA GLU A 104 -2.87 -11.60 -12.45
C GLU A 104 -2.68 -11.32 -10.94
N VAL A 105 -1.92 -12.19 -10.26
CA VAL A 105 -1.48 -11.91 -8.88
C VAL A 105 -0.65 -10.63 -8.83
N GLU A 106 0.21 -10.39 -9.81
CA GLU A 106 0.97 -9.14 -9.95
C GLU A 106 0.06 -8.02 -10.48
N CYS A 107 0.10 -6.84 -9.86
CA CYS A 107 -0.69 -5.70 -10.32
C CYS A 107 -0.06 -4.92 -11.47
N ASN A 108 1.20 -5.18 -11.79
CA ASN A 108 1.91 -4.71 -12.98
C ASN A 108 1.94 -3.18 -13.19
N GLY A 109 1.68 -2.40 -12.14
CA GLY A 109 1.60 -0.94 -12.18
C GLY A 109 0.17 -0.39 -12.22
N ALA A 110 -0.83 -1.25 -12.17
CA ALA A 110 -2.22 -0.87 -11.91
C ALA A 110 -2.46 -0.65 -10.41
N GLY A 111 -3.36 0.27 -10.09
CA GLY A 111 -3.83 0.50 -8.73
C GLY A 111 -5.06 -0.34 -8.40
N ALA A 112 -5.45 -0.35 -7.12
CA ALA A 112 -6.70 -0.95 -6.69
C ALA A 112 -7.91 -0.28 -7.40
N ILE A 113 -8.89 -1.10 -7.78
CA ILE A 113 -10.24 -0.66 -8.12
C ILE A 113 -10.99 -0.48 -6.79
N PRO A 114 -11.46 0.74 -6.45
CA PRO A 114 -12.19 0.99 -5.22
C PRO A 114 -13.45 0.09 -5.07
N PRO A 115 -13.86 -0.22 -3.84
CA PRO A 115 -13.30 0.24 -2.56
C PRO A 115 -12.05 -0.52 -2.09
N ALA A 116 -11.07 0.22 -1.58
CA ALA A 116 -9.87 -0.34 -0.97
C ALA A 116 -9.32 0.57 0.14
N THR A 117 -8.98 -0.02 1.29
CA THR A 117 -8.19 0.67 2.31
C THR A 117 -6.75 0.76 1.84
N LEU A 118 -6.19 1.98 1.82
CA LEU A 118 -4.84 2.24 1.31
C LEU A 118 -3.88 2.58 2.44
N ALA A 119 -2.63 2.12 2.34
CA ALA A 119 -1.52 2.62 3.12
C ALA A 119 -0.59 3.38 2.17
N GLU A 120 -0.39 4.67 2.41
CA GLU A 120 0.30 5.58 1.50
C GLU A 120 1.60 6.06 2.14
N PHE A 121 2.66 6.17 1.33
CA PHE A 121 4.00 6.53 1.80
C PHE A 121 4.69 7.48 0.84
N THR A 122 5.44 8.41 1.42
CA THR A 122 6.49 9.21 0.78
C THR A 122 7.70 9.20 1.68
N LEU A 123 8.71 8.38 1.33
CA LEU A 123 9.96 8.30 2.07
C LEU A 123 10.83 9.53 1.80
N GLY A 124 11.45 10.05 2.84
CA GLY A 124 12.34 11.19 2.75
C GLY A 124 13.65 10.85 2.03
N SER A 125 14.33 11.89 1.54
CA SER A 125 15.69 11.79 1.02
C SER A 125 16.63 12.62 1.89
N GLY A 126 16.88 12.12 3.10
CA GLY A 126 17.52 12.90 4.17
C GLY A 126 16.55 13.82 4.91
N SER A 127 15.25 13.58 4.77
CA SER A 127 14.14 14.27 5.45
C SER A 127 13.23 13.27 6.15
N GLN A 128 12.19 13.76 6.82
CA GLN A 128 11.11 12.91 7.35
C GLN A 128 10.39 12.16 6.24
N ASP A 129 9.95 10.96 6.58
CA ASP A 129 8.97 10.18 5.85
C ASP A 129 7.57 10.68 6.22
N PHE A 130 6.65 10.60 5.25
CA PHE A 130 5.22 10.82 5.44
C PHE A 130 4.49 9.53 5.13
N TYR A 131 3.55 9.16 6.00
CA TYR A 131 2.73 7.98 5.81
C TYR A 131 1.37 8.11 6.45
N ASP A 132 0.42 7.38 5.92
CA ASP A 132 -0.95 7.35 6.38
C ASP A 132 -1.66 6.05 5.98
N VAL A 133 -2.84 5.87 6.58
CA VAL A 133 -3.85 4.95 6.05
C VAL A 133 -5.04 5.78 5.60
N SER A 134 -5.50 5.53 4.38
CA SER A 134 -6.50 6.32 3.69
C SER A 134 -7.72 5.51 3.31
N LEU A 135 -8.88 6.11 3.58
CA LEU A 135 -10.22 5.62 3.24
C LEU A 135 -10.90 6.49 2.18
N VAL A 136 -10.13 7.38 1.53
CA VAL A 136 -10.61 8.22 0.43
C VAL A 136 -11.17 7.36 -0.71
N ASP A 137 -10.50 6.24 -0.97
CA ASP A 137 -10.89 5.22 -1.96
C ASP A 137 -11.77 4.12 -1.34
N GLY A 138 -12.40 4.37 -0.18
CA GLY A 138 -13.28 3.41 0.48
C GLY A 138 -12.58 2.49 1.48
N TYR A 139 -13.26 1.41 1.85
CA TYR A 139 -12.79 0.45 2.83
C TYR A 139 -13.18 -0.97 2.43
N ASN A 140 -12.26 -1.91 2.59
CA ASN A 140 -12.54 -3.33 2.39
C ASN A 140 -12.06 -4.21 3.56
N LEU A 141 -10.91 -3.89 4.18
CA LEU A 141 -10.44 -4.61 5.38
C LEU A 141 -9.70 -3.69 6.37
N PRO A 142 -9.65 -4.05 7.67
CA PRO A 142 -8.90 -3.29 8.66
C PRO A 142 -7.40 -3.33 8.36
N MET A 143 -6.72 -2.19 8.51
CA MET A 143 -5.30 -2.06 8.27
C MET A 143 -4.69 -1.01 9.20
N ILE A 144 -3.48 -1.27 9.69
CA ILE A 144 -2.64 -0.28 10.37
C ILE A 144 -1.24 -0.25 9.77
N VAL A 145 -0.59 0.91 9.96
CA VAL A 145 0.84 1.11 9.73
C VAL A 145 1.50 1.50 11.05
N GLU A 146 2.61 0.84 11.38
CA GLU A 146 3.44 1.12 12.54
C GLU A 146 4.90 1.28 12.11
N GLY A 147 5.51 2.43 12.45
CA GLY A 147 6.94 2.70 12.26
C GLY A 147 7.77 2.16 13.41
N SER A 148 8.96 1.64 13.12
CA SER A 148 9.87 1.02 14.10
C SER A 148 11.33 1.42 13.85
N GLY A 149 12.10 1.55 14.93
CA GLY A 149 13.54 1.89 14.87
C GLY A 149 13.87 3.35 14.54
N GLY A 150 12.90 4.15 14.08
CA GLY A 150 13.08 5.55 13.74
C GLY A 150 12.92 6.53 14.91
N SER A 151 12.92 7.82 14.56
CA SER A 151 12.78 8.94 15.49
C SER A 151 11.76 9.97 14.99
N GLY A 152 11.26 10.80 15.91
CA GLY A 152 10.15 11.74 15.66
C GLY A 152 8.85 11.24 16.28
N GLU A 153 7.71 11.51 15.64
CA GLU A 153 6.40 11.08 16.13
C GLU A 153 6.22 9.56 16.00
N CYS A 154 6.44 9.02 14.79
CA CYS A 154 6.39 7.59 14.48
C CYS A 154 5.12 6.89 15.00
N ALA A 155 3.99 7.61 15.01
CA ALA A 155 2.75 7.11 15.58
C ALA A 155 2.03 6.12 14.65
N ILE A 156 1.34 5.16 15.28
CA ILE A 156 0.51 4.18 14.56
C ILE A 156 -0.69 4.90 13.93
N THR A 157 -0.89 4.65 12.63
CA THR A 157 -2.01 5.13 11.80
C THR A 157 -2.84 3.95 11.29
N GLY A 158 -4.12 4.17 10.99
CA GLY A 158 -4.99 3.12 10.46
C GLY A 158 -6.34 2.95 11.12
N CYS A 159 -7.02 1.91 10.66
CA CYS A 159 -8.33 1.51 11.12
C CYS A 159 -8.30 0.08 11.66
N VAL A 160 -8.48 -0.02 12.97
CA VAL A 160 -8.65 -1.30 13.68
C VAL A 160 -10.11 -1.76 13.74
N SER A 161 -11.05 -0.83 13.56
CA SER A 161 -12.48 -1.11 13.52
C SER A 161 -12.85 -1.78 12.21
N ASP A 162 -13.82 -2.69 12.28
CA ASP A 162 -14.50 -3.23 11.10
C ASP A 162 -15.55 -2.21 10.61
N LEU A 163 -15.15 -1.33 9.69
CA LEU A 163 -16.00 -0.26 9.14
C LEU A 163 -17.16 -0.82 8.30
N ASN A 164 -17.04 -2.03 7.74
CA ASN A 164 -18.12 -2.66 6.98
C ASN A 164 -19.40 -2.81 7.81
N LYS A 165 -19.28 -3.05 9.13
CA LYS A 165 -20.42 -3.12 10.07
C LYS A 165 -21.13 -1.78 10.28
N LYS A 166 -20.45 -0.67 10.03
CA LYS A 166 -20.98 0.71 10.16
C LYS A 166 -21.24 1.36 8.80
N CYS A 167 -20.94 0.68 7.70
CA CYS A 167 -21.09 1.21 6.36
C CYS A 167 -22.56 1.60 6.10
N PRO A 168 -22.87 2.83 5.64
CA PRO A 168 -24.20 3.21 5.18
C PRO A 168 -24.69 2.31 4.05
N SER A 169 -25.98 1.99 4.02
CA SER A 169 -26.55 1.01 3.08
C SER A 169 -26.24 1.28 1.61
N GLU A 170 -26.27 2.54 1.24
CA GLU A 170 -26.04 3.09 -0.10
C GLU A 170 -24.57 3.05 -0.53
N LEU A 171 -23.65 2.78 0.42
CA LEU A 171 -22.21 2.62 0.16
C LEU A 171 -21.76 1.15 0.20
N ARG A 172 -22.61 0.23 0.64
CA ARG A 172 -22.26 -1.20 0.77
C ARG A 172 -22.19 -1.88 -0.59
N ILE A 173 -21.15 -2.69 -0.77
CA ILE A 173 -21.03 -3.63 -1.89
C ILE A 173 -20.63 -5.01 -1.37
N ASP A 174 -20.53 -5.99 -2.28
CA ASP A 174 -20.04 -7.35 -1.98
C ASP A 174 -20.75 -8.01 -0.78
N GLY A 175 -22.07 -7.88 -0.71
CA GLY A 175 -22.86 -8.42 0.40
C GLY A 175 -22.54 -7.79 1.78
N GLY A 176 -21.88 -6.63 1.80
CA GLY A 176 -21.36 -5.99 3.02
C GLY A 176 -19.88 -6.28 3.29
N GLY A 177 -19.16 -6.90 2.36
CA GLY A 177 -17.72 -7.16 2.45
C GLY A 177 -16.84 -5.94 2.18
N ALA A 178 -17.39 -4.87 1.61
CA ALA A 178 -16.69 -3.60 1.43
C ALA A 178 -17.63 -2.39 1.41
N CYS A 179 -17.06 -1.21 1.63
CA CYS A 179 -17.74 0.07 1.75
C CYS A 179 -17.11 1.12 0.83
N LYS A 180 -17.88 1.60 -0.15
CA LYS A 180 -17.48 2.70 -1.03
C LYS A 180 -17.31 4.00 -0.24
N SER A 181 -16.39 4.86 -0.66
CA SER A 181 -16.45 6.26 -0.24
C SER A 181 -17.60 6.98 -0.94
N ALA A 182 -17.99 8.15 -0.44
CA ALA A 182 -19.00 8.96 -1.09
C ALA A 182 -18.58 9.45 -2.49
N CYS A 183 -17.28 9.68 -2.71
CA CYS A 183 -16.77 10.04 -4.02
C CYS A 183 -16.98 8.88 -5.02
N ASP A 184 -16.58 7.67 -4.65
CA ASP A 184 -16.74 6.49 -5.51
C ASP A 184 -18.21 6.11 -5.75
N ALA A 185 -19.08 6.35 -4.77
CA ALA A 185 -20.50 6.04 -4.91
C ALA A 185 -21.28 7.07 -5.76
N PHE A 186 -20.96 8.37 -5.63
CA PHE A 186 -21.82 9.43 -6.17
C PHE A 186 -21.12 10.32 -7.22
N GLY A 187 -19.79 10.41 -7.22
CA GLY A 187 -19.03 11.23 -8.18
C GLY A 187 -19.23 12.74 -8.02
N ASN A 188 -19.91 13.20 -6.97
CA ASN A 188 -20.17 14.62 -6.77
C ASN A 188 -18.88 15.38 -6.43
N PRO A 189 -18.65 16.59 -6.99
CA PRO A 189 -17.46 17.39 -6.72
C PRO A 189 -17.20 17.67 -5.23
N GLU A 190 -18.26 17.81 -4.44
CA GLU A 190 -18.23 17.99 -2.98
C GLU A 190 -17.61 16.81 -2.24
N TYR A 191 -17.86 15.58 -2.71
CA TYR A 191 -17.34 14.36 -2.10
C TYR A 191 -15.96 13.99 -2.64
N CYS A 192 -15.72 14.31 -3.92
CA CYS A 192 -14.45 14.06 -4.60
C CYS A 192 -13.43 15.19 -4.45
N CYS A 193 -13.79 16.27 -3.75
CA CYS A 193 -12.98 17.47 -3.61
C CYS A 193 -12.40 17.99 -4.93
N SER A 194 -13.23 18.07 -5.97
CA SER A 194 -12.82 18.44 -7.31
C SER A 194 -13.48 19.74 -7.77
N GLY A 195 -12.97 20.34 -8.86
CA GLY A 195 -13.49 21.59 -9.40
C GLY A 195 -13.51 22.72 -8.36
N ALA A 196 -14.70 23.27 -8.08
CA ALA A 196 -14.88 24.34 -7.08
C ALA A 196 -14.53 23.91 -5.64
N PHE A 197 -14.45 22.61 -5.38
CA PHE A 197 -14.13 22.03 -4.07
C PHE A 197 -12.68 21.59 -3.95
N ASN A 198 -11.81 21.88 -4.93
CA ASN A 198 -10.40 21.48 -4.91
C ASN A 198 -9.52 22.36 -4.00
N SER A 199 -9.95 22.57 -2.76
CA SER A 199 -9.13 23.16 -1.69
C SER A 199 -9.67 22.76 -0.31
N PRO A 200 -8.83 22.72 0.74
CA PRO A 200 -9.29 22.50 2.11
C PRO A 200 -10.31 23.56 2.59
N ALA A 201 -10.25 24.76 2.02
CA ALA A 201 -11.19 25.83 2.32
C ALA A 201 -12.60 25.52 1.78
N ALA A 202 -12.69 24.85 0.63
CA ALA A 202 -13.95 24.59 -0.07
C ALA A 202 -14.51 23.19 0.18
N CYS A 203 -13.69 22.14 0.19
CA CYS A 203 -14.15 20.78 0.52
C CYS A 203 -14.27 20.60 2.03
N LYS A 204 -15.48 20.32 2.51
CA LYS A 204 -15.74 20.09 3.94
C LYS A 204 -16.08 18.62 4.19
N PRO A 205 -15.86 18.12 5.42
CA PRO A 205 -16.37 16.81 5.80
C PRO A 205 -17.85 16.67 5.46
N SER A 206 -18.21 15.54 4.88
CA SER A 206 -19.59 15.12 4.65
C SER A 206 -20.07 14.17 5.73
N MET A 207 -21.38 13.93 5.81
CA MET A 207 -21.92 12.90 6.71
C MET A 207 -21.30 11.50 6.46
N TYR A 208 -20.87 11.20 5.23
CA TYR A 208 -20.25 9.92 4.90
C TYR A 208 -18.80 9.84 5.39
N SER A 209 -18.00 10.89 5.16
CA SER A 209 -16.62 10.94 5.67
C SER A 209 -16.60 10.98 7.20
N GLU A 210 -17.59 11.60 7.84
CA GLU A 210 -17.72 11.59 9.31
C GLU A 210 -17.99 10.18 9.86
N VAL A 211 -18.75 9.34 9.16
CA VAL A 211 -18.93 7.92 9.53
C VAL A 211 -17.59 7.18 9.50
N PHE A 212 -16.80 7.41 8.45
CA PHE A 212 -15.49 6.79 8.26
C PHE A 212 -14.53 7.27 9.35
N LYS A 213 -14.48 8.57 9.61
CA LYS A 213 -13.63 9.17 10.64
C LYS A 213 -13.99 8.71 12.05
N SER A 214 -15.29 8.59 12.35
CA SER A 214 -15.75 8.09 13.64
C SER A 214 -15.33 6.65 13.90
N ALA A 215 -15.30 5.81 12.85
CA ALA A 215 -14.84 4.43 12.97
C ALA A 215 -13.31 4.32 13.03
N CYS A 216 -12.61 5.20 12.30
CA CYS A 216 -11.18 5.15 12.04
C CYS A 216 -10.56 6.55 12.24
N PRO A 217 -10.45 7.05 13.49
CA PRO A 217 -10.07 8.44 13.77
C PRO A 217 -8.63 8.78 13.36
N LYS A 218 -7.78 7.77 13.15
CA LYS A 218 -6.39 7.89 12.70
C LYS A 218 -6.21 7.54 11.23
N SER A 219 -7.24 7.70 10.41
CA SER A 219 -7.17 7.50 8.97
C SER A 219 -7.76 8.70 8.24
N TYR A 220 -7.29 8.93 7.02
CA TYR A 220 -7.93 9.87 6.11
C TYR A 220 -9.33 9.37 5.78
N SER A 221 -10.34 10.21 6.01
CA SER A 221 -11.73 9.91 5.69
C SER A 221 -12.24 10.60 4.42
N TYR A 222 -11.53 11.62 3.95
CA TYR A 222 -11.73 12.33 2.69
C TYR A 222 -10.43 13.07 2.28
N ALA A 223 -10.37 13.64 1.08
CA ALA A 223 -9.11 14.08 0.45
C ALA A 223 -8.34 15.20 1.18
N PHE A 224 -8.97 15.99 2.06
CA PHE A 224 -8.31 17.08 2.79
C PHE A 224 -8.39 16.91 4.32
N ASP A 225 -8.42 15.65 4.79
CA ASP A 225 -8.46 15.29 6.22
C ASP A 225 -7.06 15.30 6.87
N ASP A 226 -6.29 16.39 6.71
CA ASP A 226 -4.85 16.35 6.98
C ASP A 226 -4.50 16.36 8.47
N ALA A 227 -5.24 17.13 9.28
CA ALA A 227 -4.83 17.51 10.64
C ALA A 227 -4.65 16.33 11.62
N THR A 228 -5.21 15.16 11.32
CA THR A 228 -5.17 13.98 12.19
C THR A 228 -4.81 12.69 11.44
N SER A 229 -4.39 12.80 10.19
CA SER A 229 -4.30 11.63 9.29
C SER A 229 -2.95 11.47 8.61
N THR A 230 -2.12 12.52 8.52
CA THR A 230 -0.71 12.38 8.10
C THR A 230 0.18 12.16 9.31
N PHE A 231 1.06 11.17 9.20
CA PHE A 231 2.02 10.84 10.23
C PHE A 231 3.44 10.94 9.69
N THR A 232 4.38 11.26 10.57
CA THR A 232 5.79 11.42 10.20
C THR A 232 6.70 10.55 11.03
N CYS A 233 7.80 10.11 10.43
CA CYS A 233 8.88 9.41 11.12
C CYS A 233 10.19 9.62 10.36
N THR A 234 11.33 9.36 10.99
CA THR A 234 12.65 9.51 10.35
C THR A 234 13.48 8.27 10.59
N GLY A 235 13.96 7.65 9.51
CA GLY A 235 14.85 6.48 9.56
C GLY A 235 14.18 5.25 10.18
N ALA A 236 12.92 5.00 9.80
CA ALA A 236 12.15 3.86 10.30
C ALA A 236 11.97 2.76 9.25
N ASP A 237 11.81 1.55 9.75
CA ASP A 237 11.15 0.46 9.04
C ASP A 237 9.65 0.46 9.39
N TYR A 238 8.80 -0.03 8.49
CA TYR A 238 7.36 0.03 8.64
C TYR A 238 6.73 -1.35 8.56
N SER A 239 5.77 -1.62 9.46
CA SER A 239 4.90 -2.78 9.35
C SER A 239 3.51 -2.37 8.84
N ILE A 240 3.00 -3.08 7.83
CA ILE A 240 1.63 -2.96 7.33
C ILE A 240 0.88 -4.21 7.79
N THR A 241 -0.02 -4.06 8.76
CA THR A 241 -0.76 -5.18 9.34
C THR A 241 -2.21 -5.16 8.88
N PHE A 242 -2.64 -6.23 8.22
CA PHE A 242 -4.03 -6.50 7.89
C PHE A 242 -4.73 -7.19 9.06
N CYS A 243 -5.97 -6.79 9.33
CA CYS A 243 -6.78 -7.25 10.46
C CYS A 243 -6.03 -7.20 11.82
N PRO A 244 -5.45 -6.05 12.23
CA PRO A 244 -4.76 -5.95 13.50
C PRO A 244 -5.69 -6.29 14.66
N ASN A 245 -5.22 -7.14 15.57
CA ASN A 245 -5.91 -7.39 16.83
C ASN A 245 -5.94 -6.10 17.65
N VAL A 246 -7.14 -5.62 18.02
CA VAL A 246 -7.27 -4.67 19.12
C VAL A 246 -6.98 -5.47 20.40
N PRO A 247 -6.00 -5.08 21.25
CA PRO A 247 -5.93 -5.64 22.58
C PRO A 247 -7.29 -5.40 23.24
N ARG A 248 -8.01 -6.47 23.58
CA ARG A 248 -9.21 -6.34 24.41
C ARG A 248 -8.72 -5.75 25.73
N VAL A 249 -8.90 -4.44 25.93
CA VAL A 249 -8.84 -3.87 27.27
C VAL A 249 -9.90 -4.64 28.05
N ASN A 250 -9.46 -5.48 28.98
CA ASN A 250 -10.36 -6.20 29.86
C ASN A 250 -11.03 -5.13 30.74
N PRO A 251 -12.35 -4.89 30.61
CA PRO A 251 -13.02 -3.88 31.42
C PRO A 251 -13.07 -4.25 32.91
N ASP A 252 -12.68 -5.48 33.27
CA ASP A 252 -12.66 -5.98 34.66
C ASP A 252 -11.29 -5.83 35.35
N ALA A 253 -10.37 -5.01 34.80
CA ALA A 253 -9.11 -4.65 35.46
C ALA A 253 -9.18 -3.21 36.00
N ALA A 254 -10.09 -2.96 36.92
CA ALA A 254 -10.10 -1.82 37.84
C ALA A 254 -10.85 -2.20 39.13
#